data_AF-A0A816HJN4-F1
#
_entry.id   AF-A0A816HJN4-F1
#
_cell.length_a   1.000
_cell.length_b   1.000
_cell.length_c   1.000
_cell.angle_alpha   90.00
_cell.angle_beta   90.00
_cell.angle_gamma   90.00
#
_symmetry.space_group_name_H-M   'P 1'
#
loop_
_entity.id
_entity.type
_entity.pdbx_description
1 polymer ?
#
loop_
_entity_poly.entity_id
_entity_poly.type
_entity_poly.pdbx_seq_one_letter_code
_entity_poly.pdbx_strand_id
1 'polypeptide(L)'
;NEFVHRYASIAPSLERIHKKAEARGDRSDQRTIATKICEIALAGQDYQIGKNKVFLKDEHDAMLEQARQKVLADRILALQKAVRRYYAQQQFERAKKLAKWLQQSWLCYAERRAYCEMRLGFRRLQALYAMQHIGEKQKLYLETVPRIQVLAKGYVARRNAKFRPKAFSILQEKV
;
A
#
# COMPACT_ATOMS: atom_id res chain seq x y z
N ASN A 1 -18.39 -0.26 52.71
CA ASN A 1 -18.21 -1.65 53.19
C ASN A 1 -17.08 -2.32 52.42
N GLU A 2 -15.97 -2.64 53.08
CA GLU A 2 -14.77 -3.25 52.49
C GLU A 2 -15.06 -4.54 51.68
N PHE A 3 -15.96 -5.38 52.19
CA PHE A 3 -16.39 -6.63 51.55
C PHE A 3 -16.87 -6.45 50.10
N VAL A 4 -17.75 -5.46 49.86
CA VAL A 4 -18.34 -5.23 48.54
C VAL A 4 -17.28 -4.72 47.57
N HIS A 5 -16.40 -3.80 47.98
CA HIS A 5 -15.34 -3.31 47.11
C HIS A 5 -14.38 -4.42 46.68
N ARG A 6 -14.10 -5.38 47.58
CA ARG A 6 -13.21 -6.50 47.30
C ARG A 6 -13.84 -7.52 46.36
N TYR A 7 -15.07 -7.96 46.66
CA TYR A 7 -15.68 -9.12 46.00
C TYR A 7 -16.72 -8.77 44.92
N ALA A 8 -17.06 -7.50 44.69
CA ALA A 8 -18.01 -7.11 43.64
C ALA A 8 -17.62 -7.62 42.25
N SER A 9 -16.33 -7.81 41.98
CA SER A 9 -15.85 -8.32 40.69
C SER A 9 -16.33 -9.75 40.35
N ILE A 10 -16.69 -10.55 41.36
CA ILE A 10 -17.25 -11.90 41.19
C ILE A 10 -18.57 -11.86 40.41
N ALA A 11 -19.34 -10.78 40.57
CA ALA A 11 -20.63 -10.57 39.91
C ALA A 11 -20.60 -9.28 39.08
N PRO A 12 -20.24 -9.34 37.77
CA PRO A 12 -20.00 -8.14 36.95
C PRO A 12 -21.20 -7.20 36.82
N SER A 13 -22.42 -7.72 36.87
CA SER A 13 -23.66 -6.93 36.87
C SER A 13 -23.79 -6.11 38.16
N LEU A 14 -23.47 -6.71 39.31
CA LEU A 14 -23.48 -6.06 40.61
C LEU A 14 -22.32 -5.06 40.77
N GLU A 15 -21.15 -5.37 40.21
CA GLU A 15 -20.00 -4.45 40.18
C GLU A 15 -20.37 -3.11 39.52
N ARG A 16 -21.13 -3.15 38.41
CA ARG A 16 -21.58 -1.94 37.71
C ARG A 16 -22.59 -1.14 38.54
N ILE A 17 -23.50 -1.83 39.23
CA ILE A 17 -24.51 -1.19 40.08
C ILE A 17 -23.82 -0.52 41.27
N HIS A 18 -22.91 -1.25 41.94
CA HIS A 18 -22.11 -0.74 43.06
C HIS A 18 -21.32 0.51 42.67
N LYS A 19 -20.55 0.46 41.56
CA LYS A 19 -19.77 1.62 41.09
C LYS A 19 -20.64 2.85 40.79
N LYS A 20 -21.84 2.65 40.25
CA LYS A 20 -22.80 3.74 39.97
C LYS A 20 -23.46 4.30 41.23
N ALA A 21 -23.71 3.46 42.24
CA ALA A 21 -24.28 3.89 43.52
C ALA A 21 -23.23 4.64 44.36
N GLU A 22 -22.00 4.12 44.36
CA GLU A 22 -20.83 4.74 45.02
C GLU A 22 -20.53 6.13 44.45
N ALA A 23 -20.57 6.29 43.11
CA ALA A 23 -20.41 7.60 42.47
C ALA A 23 -21.50 8.63 42.86
N ARG A 24 -22.67 8.15 43.32
CA ARG A 24 -23.78 8.98 43.80
C ARG A 24 -23.77 9.21 45.32
N GLY A 25 -22.82 8.60 46.05
CA GLY A 25 -22.75 8.66 47.50
C GLY A 25 -23.82 7.81 48.22
N ASP A 26 -24.56 6.98 47.50
CA ASP A 26 -25.63 6.14 48.05
C ASP A 26 -25.07 4.80 48.56
N ARG A 27 -25.47 4.41 49.77
CA ARG A 27 -25.03 3.16 50.45
C ARG A 27 -26.17 2.20 50.73
N SER A 28 -27.40 2.53 50.34
CA SER A 28 -28.62 1.76 50.63
C SER A 28 -28.56 0.31 50.16
N ASP A 29 -27.89 0.04 49.03
CA ASP A 29 -27.88 -1.28 48.39
C ASP A 29 -26.73 -2.22 48.80
N GLN A 30 -25.81 -1.80 49.68
CA GLN A 30 -24.60 -2.59 49.98
C GLN A 30 -24.89 -3.95 50.61
N ARG A 31 -25.96 -4.05 51.41
CA ARG A 31 -26.39 -5.32 52.01
C ARG A 31 -26.90 -6.30 50.95
N THR A 32 -27.77 -5.83 50.07
CA THR A 32 -28.33 -6.63 48.97
C THR A 32 -27.24 -7.12 48.02
N ILE A 33 -26.25 -6.28 47.72
CA ILE A 33 -25.09 -6.65 46.92
C ILE A 33 -24.25 -7.71 47.63
N ALA A 34 -23.97 -7.53 48.93
CA ALA A 34 -23.22 -8.51 49.71
C ALA A 34 -23.92 -9.87 49.77
N THR A 35 -25.25 -9.91 49.97
CA THR A 35 -26.03 -11.14 49.96
C THR A 35 -25.87 -11.88 48.63
N LYS A 36 -26.06 -11.19 47.51
CA LYS A 36 -25.97 -11.81 46.18
C LYS A 36 -24.55 -12.30 45.85
N ILE A 37 -23.51 -11.60 46.31
CA ILE A 37 -22.12 -12.06 46.16
C ILE A 37 -21.93 -13.40 46.89
N CYS A 38 -22.40 -13.49 48.13
CA CYS A 38 -22.35 -14.74 48.90
C CYS A 38 -23.18 -15.86 48.25
N GLU A 39 -24.39 -15.58 47.77
CA GLU A 39 -25.23 -16.56 47.06
C GLU A 39 -24.51 -17.13 45.83
N ILE A 40 -23.88 -16.28 45.03
CA ILE A 40 -23.18 -16.68 43.80
C ILE A 40 -21.90 -17.46 44.11
N ALA A 41 -21.12 -17.03 45.10
CA ALA A 41 -19.79 -17.60 45.37
C ALA A 41 -19.84 -18.81 46.31
N LEU A 42 -20.79 -18.86 47.24
CA LEU A 42 -20.84 -19.84 48.34
C LEU A 42 -21.99 -20.85 48.21
N ALA A 43 -22.85 -20.74 47.18
CA ALA A 43 -23.85 -21.74 46.80
C ALA A 43 -24.73 -22.31 47.94
N GLY A 44 -25.07 -21.48 48.94
CA GLY A 44 -25.93 -21.87 50.06
C GLY A 44 -25.24 -22.42 51.31
N GLN A 45 -23.92 -22.28 51.42
CA GLN A 45 -23.15 -22.56 52.65
C GLN A 45 -23.52 -21.61 53.81
N ASP A 46 -23.19 -21.99 55.05
CA ASP A 46 -23.54 -21.27 56.29
C ASP A 46 -22.84 -19.90 56.42
N TYR A 47 -23.40 -18.84 55.83
CA TYR A 47 -22.98 -17.45 56.10
C TYR A 47 -24.10 -16.66 56.77
N GLN A 48 -23.73 -15.66 57.58
CA GLN A 48 -24.71 -14.77 58.23
C GLN A 48 -24.44 -13.32 57.84
N ILE A 49 -25.51 -12.57 57.55
CA ILE A 49 -25.43 -11.15 57.18
C ILE A 49 -26.05 -10.31 58.29
N GLY A 50 -25.18 -9.67 59.07
CA GLY A 50 -25.57 -8.68 60.06
C GLY A 50 -25.96 -7.33 59.44
N LYS A 51 -26.25 -6.34 60.30
CA LYS A 51 -26.66 -4.99 59.85
C LYS A 51 -25.56 -4.30 59.01
N ASN A 52 -24.31 -4.42 59.46
CA ASN A 52 -23.16 -3.73 58.86
C ASN A 52 -22.00 -4.67 58.46
N LYS A 53 -22.08 -5.97 58.80
CA LYS A 53 -20.98 -6.94 58.63
C LYS A 53 -21.49 -8.26 58.06
N VAL A 54 -20.64 -8.95 57.29
CA VAL A 54 -20.84 -10.32 56.82
C VAL A 54 -19.97 -11.23 57.69
N PHE A 55 -20.56 -12.30 58.23
CA PHE A 55 -19.86 -13.29 59.04
C PHE A 55 -19.57 -14.51 58.17
N LEU A 56 -18.29 -14.84 58.06
CA LEU A 56 -17.76 -15.91 57.22
C LEU A 56 -16.87 -16.82 58.08
N LYS A 57 -16.87 -18.11 57.73
CA LYS A 57 -15.85 -19.07 58.18
C LYS A 57 -14.62 -18.95 57.27
N ASP A 58 -13.46 -19.43 57.71
CA ASP A 58 -12.20 -19.33 56.94
C ASP A 58 -12.30 -19.98 55.55
N GLU A 59 -13.00 -21.11 55.45
CA GLU A 59 -13.23 -21.81 54.18
C GLU A 59 -13.99 -20.93 53.17
N HIS A 60 -14.95 -20.13 53.65
CA HIS A 60 -15.74 -19.25 52.78
C HIS A 60 -14.92 -18.09 52.23
N ASP A 61 -13.98 -17.54 53.02
CA ASP A 61 -13.11 -16.46 52.56
C ASP A 61 -12.13 -16.97 51.49
N ALA A 62 -11.61 -18.19 51.64
CA ALA A 62 -10.80 -18.85 50.62
C ALA A 62 -11.57 -19.07 49.31
N MET A 63 -12.82 -19.52 49.37
CA MET A 63 -13.68 -19.69 48.18
C MET A 63 -13.95 -18.36 47.45
N LEU A 64 -14.25 -17.30 48.21
CA LEU A 64 -14.48 -15.96 47.66
C LEU A 64 -13.23 -15.41 46.97
N GLU A 65 -12.05 -15.57 47.57
CA GLU A 65 -10.80 -15.10 46.97
C GLU A 65 -10.45 -15.91 45.72
N GLN A 66 -10.67 -17.23 45.70
CA GLN A 66 -10.46 -18.06 44.52
C GLN A 66 -11.39 -17.66 43.36
N ALA A 67 -12.67 -17.42 43.63
CA ALA A 67 -13.63 -16.95 42.64
C ALA A 67 -13.22 -15.58 42.07
N ARG A 68 -12.75 -14.67 42.93
CA ARG A 68 -12.24 -13.36 42.55
C ARG A 68 -11.02 -13.48 41.64
N GLN A 69 -10.05 -14.30 42.02
CA GLN A 69 -8.82 -14.53 41.25
C GLN A 69 -9.13 -15.10 39.86
N LYS A 70 -10.08 -16.03 39.76
CA LYS A 70 -10.52 -16.60 38.48
C LYS A 70 -11.07 -15.52 37.55
N VAL A 71 -11.98 -14.68 38.04
CA VAL A 71 -12.55 -13.59 37.24
C VAL A 71 -11.48 -12.58 36.83
N LEU A 72 -10.54 -12.25 37.71
CA LEU A 72 -9.45 -11.33 37.38
C LEU A 72 -8.53 -11.93 36.30
N ALA A 73 -8.18 -13.22 36.42
CA ALA A 73 -7.38 -13.94 35.43
C ALA A 73 -8.05 -13.97 34.05
N ASP A 74 -9.37 -14.23 33.99
CA ASP A 74 -10.13 -14.22 32.74
C ASP A 74 -10.14 -12.83 32.08
N ARG A 75 -10.29 -11.76 32.88
CA ARG A 75 -10.20 -10.37 32.40
C ARG A 75 -8.81 -10.05 31.85
N ILE A 76 -7.75 -10.46 32.56
CA ILE A 76 -6.36 -10.29 32.11
C ILE A 76 -6.13 -11.04 30.79
N LEU A 77 -6.61 -12.28 30.68
CA LEU A 77 -6.48 -13.07 29.47
C LEU A 77 -7.21 -12.43 28.28
N ALA A 78 -8.42 -11.91 28.50
CA ALA A 78 -9.17 -11.19 27.48
C ALA A 78 -8.41 -9.93 27.00
N LEU A 79 -7.84 -9.16 27.92
CA LEU A 79 -7.01 -8.01 27.60
C LEU A 79 -5.76 -8.41 26.81
N GLN A 80 -5.04 -9.43 27.27
CA GLN A 80 -3.85 -9.94 26.58
C GLN A 80 -4.18 -10.41 25.15
N LYS A 81 -5.30 -11.13 24.95
CA LYS A 81 -5.78 -11.53 23.62
C LYS A 81 -6.07 -10.32 22.74
N ALA A 82 -6.74 -9.30 23.27
CA ALA A 82 -7.03 -8.07 22.54
C ALA A 82 -5.75 -7.33 22.12
N VAL A 83 -4.77 -7.20 23.02
CA VAL A 83 -3.48 -6.57 22.74
C VAL A 83 -2.69 -7.35 21.68
N ARG A 84 -2.60 -8.67 21.80
CA ARG A 84 -1.94 -9.53 20.80
C ARG A 84 -2.61 -9.39 19.43
N ARG A 85 -3.94 -9.41 19.38
CA ARG A 85 -4.70 -9.21 18.14
C ARG A 85 -4.42 -7.83 17.52
N TYR A 86 -4.45 -6.77 18.32
CA TYR A 86 -4.18 -5.41 17.86
C TYR A 86 -2.79 -5.30 17.22
N TYR A 87 -1.77 -5.83 17.89
CA TYR A 87 -0.40 -5.81 17.37
C TYR A 87 -0.27 -6.63 16.07
N ALA A 88 -0.84 -7.83 16.04
CA ALA A 88 -0.83 -8.68 14.84
C ALA A 88 -1.53 -8.01 13.65
N GLN A 89 -2.69 -7.38 13.87
CA GLN A 89 -3.42 -6.63 12.84
C GLN A 89 -2.62 -5.45 12.30
N GLN A 90 -1.97 -4.68 13.19
CA GLN A 90 -1.09 -3.57 12.79
C GLN A 90 0.07 -4.05 11.91
N GLN A 91 0.74 -5.14 12.30
CA GLN A 91 1.86 -5.66 11.52
C GLN A 91 1.42 -6.24 10.18
N PHE A 92 0.29 -6.95 10.15
CA PHE A 92 -0.28 -7.46 8.90
C PHE A 92 -0.64 -6.33 7.93
N GLU A 93 -1.31 -5.28 8.40
CA GLU A 93 -1.67 -4.14 7.55
C GLU A 93 -0.45 -3.39 7.01
N ARG A 94 0.61 -3.25 7.82
CA ARG A 94 1.89 -2.68 7.35
C ARG A 94 2.51 -3.54 6.24
N ALA A 95 2.63 -4.84 6.48
CA ALA A 95 3.21 -5.78 5.49
C ALA A 95 2.39 -5.80 4.20
N LYS A 96 1.06 -5.85 4.31
CA LYS A 96 0.12 -5.83 3.17
C LYS A 96 0.26 -4.57 2.32
N LYS A 97 0.35 -3.40 2.94
CA LYS A 97 0.54 -2.13 2.22
C LYS A 97 1.86 -2.11 1.46
N LEU A 98 2.95 -2.55 2.09
CA LEU A 98 4.26 -2.64 1.45
C LEU A 98 4.28 -3.63 0.29
N ALA A 99 3.70 -4.83 0.49
CA ALA A 99 3.61 -5.84 -0.56
C ALA A 99 2.83 -5.33 -1.77
N LYS A 100 1.67 -4.69 -1.55
CA LYS A 100 0.87 -4.10 -2.63
C LYS A 100 1.64 -3.02 -3.38
N TRP A 101 2.34 -2.13 -2.68
CA TRP A 101 3.15 -1.09 -3.30
C TRP A 101 4.27 -1.69 -4.15
N LEU A 102 5.00 -2.68 -3.63
CA LEU A 102 6.06 -3.35 -4.36
C LEU A 102 5.55 -4.05 -5.61
N GLN A 103 4.44 -4.79 -5.49
CA GLN A 103 3.78 -5.45 -6.63
C GLN A 103 3.39 -4.46 -7.71
N GLN A 104 2.75 -3.34 -7.34
CA GLN A 104 2.34 -2.31 -8.29
C GLN A 104 3.53 -1.64 -8.96
N SER A 105 4.57 -1.29 -8.19
CA SER A 105 5.80 -0.70 -8.72
C SER A 105 6.51 -1.65 -9.68
N TRP A 106 6.58 -2.94 -9.36
CA TRP A 106 7.16 -3.95 -10.23
C TRP A 106 6.40 -4.10 -11.54
N LEU A 107 5.07 -4.24 -11.48
CA LEU A 107 4.22 -4.35 -12.67
C LEU A 107 4.37 -3.12 -13.57
N CYS A 108 4.36 -1.92 -12.98
CA CYS A 108 4.57 -0.67 -13.71
C CYS A 108 5.97 -0.61 -14.35
N TYR A 109 7.02 -1.03 -13.65
CA TYR A 109 8.37 -1.08 -14.19
C TYR A 109 8.49 -2.06 -15.35
N ALA A 110 7.94 -3.28 -15.21
CA ALA A 110 7.99 -4.31 -16.24
C ALA A 110 7.29 -3.84 -17.53
N GLU A 111 6.08 -3.30 -17.42
CA GLU A 111 5.33 -2.75 -18.56
C GLU A 111 6.06 -1.57 -19.22
N ARG A 112 6.59 -0.63 -18.42
CA ARG A 112 7.37 0.50 -18.95
C ARG A 112 8.62 0.04 -19.68
N ARG A 113 9.31 -0.98 -19.17
CA ARG A 113 10.48 -1.55 -19.82
C ARG A 113 10.12 -2.16 -21.18
N ALA A 114 9.09 -2.99 -21.23
CA ALA A 114 8.60 -3.59 -22.47
C ALA A 114 8.19 -2.52 -23.50
N TYR A 115 7.46 -1.49 -23.07
CA TYR A 115 7.09 -0.37 -23.93
C TYR A 115 8.30 0.40 -24.46
N CYS A 116 9.30 0.69 -23.62
CA CYS A 116 10.51 1.38 -24.04
C CYS A 116 11.31 0.58 -25.06
N GLU A 117 11.46 -0.74 -24.86
CA GLU A 117 12.12 -1.65 -25.80
C GLU A 117 11.39 -1.67 -27.15
N MET A 118 10.06 -1.83 -27.13
CA MET A 118 9.22 -1.78 -28.33
C MET A 118 9.33 -0.43 -29.06
N ARG A 119 9.23 0.69 -28.33
CA ARG A 119 9.33 2.05 -28.90
C ARG A 119 10.69 2.31 -29.54
N LEU A 120 11.77 1.83 -28.93
CA LEU A 120 13.11 1.93 -29.50
C LEU A 120 13.21 1.10 -30.80
N GLY A 121 12.64 -0.10 -30.80
CA GLY A 121 12.53 -0.95 -32.00
C GLY A 121 11.81 -0.23 -33.15
N PHE A 122 10.65 0.39 -32.87
CA PHE A 122 9.90 1.15 -33.88
C PHE A 122 10.68 2.34 -34.42
N ARG A 123 11.37 3.11 -33.57
CA ARG A 123 12.21 4.23 -34.02
C ARG A 123 13.34 3.77 -34.94
N ARG A 124 13.98 2.64 -34.62
CA ARG A 124 15.00 2.04 -35.48
C ARG A 124 14.43 1.63 -36.83
N LEU A 125 13.25 1.01 -36.84
CA LEU A 125 12.57 0.63 -38.08
C LEU A 125 12.19 1.86 -38.92
N GLN A 126 11.65 2.90 -38.29
CA GLN A 126 11.32 4.16 -38.95
C GLN A 126 12.56 4.82 -39.58
N ALA A 127 13.70 4.81 -38.87
CA ALA A 127 14.95 5.34 -39.40
C ALA A 127 15.46 4.55 -40.60
N LEU A 128 15.39 3.22 -40.57
CA LEU A 128 15.76 2.36 -41.71
C LEU A 128 14.86 2.61 -42.92
N TYR A 129 13.55 2.70 -42.72
CA TYR A 129 12.60 2.99 -43.79
C TYR A 129 12.87 4.38 -44.42
N ALA A 130 13.09 5.41 -43.59
CA ALA A 130 13.45 6.74 -44.06
C ALA A 130 14.77 6.74 -44.85
N MET A 131 15.78 6.03 -44.36
CA MET A 131 17.08 5.89 -45.04
C MET A 131 16.93 5.19 -46.40
N GLN A 132 16.16 4.12 -46.47
CA GLN A 132 15.89 3.40 -47.73
C GLN A 132 15.20 4.32 -48.74
N HIS A 133 14.12 4.98 -48.33
CA HIS A 133 13.36 5.87 -49.21
C HIS A 133 14.18 7.09 -49.68
N ILE A 134 15.04 7.66 -48.82
CA ILE A 134 15.98 8.72 -49.22
C ILE A 134 17.02 8.17 -50.19
N GLY A 135 17.57 6.98 -49.90
CA GLY A 135 18.58 6.32 -50.73
C GLY A 135 18.08 6.01 -52.14
N GLU A 136 16.84 5.55 -52.29
CA GLU A 136 16.20 5.31 -53.59
C GLU A 136 16.09 6.60 -54.41
N LYS A 137 15.63 7.69 -53.79
CA LYS A 137 15.54 9.01 -54.43
C LYS A 137 16.92 9.53 -54.83
N GLN A 138 17.91 9.37 -53.96
CA GLN A 138 19.28 9.79 -54.23
C GLN A 138 19.88 8.99 -55.39
N LYS A 139 19.66 7.67 -55.44
CA LYS A 139 20.10 6.82 -56.55
C LYS A 139 19.51 7.30 -57.88
N LEU A 140 18.19 7.54 -57.92
CA LEU A 140 17.52 8.07 -59.11
C LEU A 140 18.11 9.44 -59.53
N TYR A 141 18.34 10.34 -58.58
CA TYR A 141 18.95 11.63 -58.85
C TYR A 141 20.36 11.50 -59.45
N LEU A 142 21.20 10.64 -58.87
CA LEU A 142 22.57 10.38 -59.33
C LEU A 142 22.61 9.71 -60.71
N GLU A 143 21.60 8.92 -61.07
CA GLU A 143 21.51 8.32 -62.41
C GLU A 143 21.00 9.30 -63.47
N THR A 144 20.04 10.16 -63.13
CA THR A 144 19.32 11.02 -64.08
C THR A 144 20.04 12.34 -64.36
N VAL A 145 20.52 13.03 -63.32
CA VAL A 145 21.08 14.38 -63.46
C VAL A 145 22.35 14.40 -64.31
N PRO A 146 23.35 13.50 -64.12
CA PRO A 146 24.53 13.47 -64.99
C PRO A 146 24.20 13.20 -66.45
N ARG A 147 23.21 12.33 -66.73
CA ARG A 147 22.75 12.07 -68.11
C ARG A 147 22.24 13.36 -68.77
N ILE A 148 21.38 14.10 -68.07
CA ILE A 148 20.87 15.39 -68.56
C ILE A 148 22.02 16.40 -68.72
N GLN A 149 22.95 16.47 -67.76
CA GLN A 149 24.10 17.36 -67.83
C GLN A 149 25.01 17.08 -69.02
N VAL A 150 25.29 15.80 -69.32
CA VAL A 150 26.12 15.42 -70.49
C VAL A 150 25.43 15.83 -71.79
N LEU A 151 24.12 15.61 -71.91
CA LEU A 151 23.34 16.04 -73.07
C LEU A 151 23.34 17.57 -73.23
N ALA A 152 23.12 18.31 -72.16
CA ALA A 152 23.12 19.77 -72.15
C ALA A 152 24.51 20.34 -72.49
N LYS A 153 25.58 19.81 -71.87
CA LYS A 153 26.98 20.20 -72.18
C LYS A 153 27.32 19.92 -73.64
N GLY A 154 26.93 18.75 -74.16
CA GLY A 154 27.11 18.40 -75.57
C GLY A 154 26.36 19.34 -76.51
N TYR A 155 25.13 19.72 -76.17
CA TYR A 155 24.36 20.71 -76.93
C TYR A 155 25.03 22.07 -76.97
N VAL A 156 25.47 22.59 -75.80
CA VAL A 156 26.19 23.87 -75.70
C VAL A 156 27.50 23.84 -76.49
N ALA A 157 28.28 22.77 -76.39
CA ALA A 157 29.54 22.62 -77.14
C ALA A 157 29.32 22.65 -78.66
N ARG A 158 28.33 21.90 -79.17
CA ARG A 158 27.97 21.91 -80.60
C ARG A 158 27.43 23.26 -81.06
N ARG A 159 26.61 23.92 -80.24
CA ARG A 159 26.13 25.29 -80.51
C ARG A 159 27.32 26.24 -80.64
N ASN A 160 28.22 26.24 -79.66
CA ASN A 160 29.40 27.11 -79.67
C ASN A 160 30.33 26.82 -80.86
N ALA A 161 30.52 25.56 -81.25
CA ALA A 161 31.30 25.20 -82.43
C ALA A 161 30.66 25.66 -83.75
N LYS A 162 29.32 25.72 -83.85
CA LYS A 162 28.63 26.30 -85.01
C LYS A 162 28.74 27.82 -85.06
N PHE A 163 28.63 28.49 -83.90
CA PHE A 163 28.70 29.96 -83.80
C PHE A 163 30.13 30.53 -83.76
N ARG A 164 31.16 29.69 -83.49
CA ARG A 164 32.57 30.04 -83.63
C ARG A 164 33.10 29.50 -84.98
N PRO A 165 33.07 30.28 -86.07
CA PRO A 165 33.67 29.85 -87.33
C PRO A 165 35.18 29.63 -87.15
N LYS A 166 35.79 28.73 -87.93
CA LYS A 166 37.24 28.44 -87.95
C LYS A 166 38.11 29.71 -88.09
N ALA A 167 37.53 30.81 -88.59
CA ALA A 167 38.14 32.13 -88.63
C ALA A 167 38.53 32.69 -87.25
N PHE A 168 37.77 32.41 -86.19
CA PHE A 168 38.05 32.94 -84.85
C PHE A 168 39.28 32.26 -84.19
N SER A 169 39.50 30.97 -84.46
CA SER A 169 40.72 30.26 -84.04
C SER A 169 41.96 30.75 -84.80
N ILE A 170 41.84 31.10 -86.08
CA ILE A 170 42.94 31.66 -86.89
C ILE A 170 43.34 33.07 -86.41
N LEU A 171 42.40 33.83 -85.82
CA LEU A 171 42.68 35.16 -85.26
C LEU A 171 43.37 35.12 -83.90
N GLN A 172 43.22 34.04 -83.13
CA GLN A 172 43.91 33.89 -81.83
C GLN A 172 45.32 33.29 -81.93
N GLU A 173 45.67 32.69 -83.07
CA GLU A 173 47.01 32.15 -83.37
C GLU A 173 47.96 33.20 -83.97
N LYS A 174 47.45 34.40 -84.32
CA LYS A 174 48.19 35.51 -84.94
C LYS A 174 48.52 36.67 -83.98
N VAL A 175 48.39 36.45 -82.67
CA VAL A 175 48.83 37.37 -81.60
C VAL A 175 49.91 36.65 -80.80
#